data_AF-A0A349WCE9-F1
#
_entry.id   AF-A0A349WCE9-F1
#
_cell.length_a   1.000
_cell.length_b   1.000
_cell.length_c   1.000
_cell.angle_alpha   90.00
_cell.angle_beta   90.00
_cell.angle_gamma   90.00
#
_symmetry.space_group_name_H-M   'P 1'
#
loop_
_entity.id
_entity.type
_entity.pdbx_description
1 polymer ?
#
loop_
_entity_poly.entity_id
_entity_poly.type
_entity_poly.pdbx_seq_one_letter_code
_entity_poly.pdbx_strand_id
1 'polypeptide(L)' 'MPTINQLVRHGREVEKTKSKSPAMENSPQRRGVCTRVYTTTP' A
#
# COMPACT_ATOMS: atom_id res chain seq x y z
N MET A 1 -21.88 7.87 17.39
CA MET A 1 -20.86 7.95 18.45
C MET A 1 -20.96 6.69 19.29
N PRO A 2 -19.96 5.78 19.26
CA PRO A 2 -20.07 4.48 19.91
C PRO A 2 -19.92 4.56 21.44
N THR A 3 -20.59 3.67 22.16
CA THR A 3 -20.52 3.56 23.63
C THR A 3 -19.28 2.77 24.06
N ILE A 4 -18.87 2.90 25.33
CA ILE A 4 -17.70 2.17 25.88
C ILE A 4 -17.87 0.66 25.72
N ASN A 5 -19.05 0.12 26.00
CA ASN A 5 -19.34 -1.32 25.85
C ASN A 5 -19.27 -1.80 24.40
N GLN A 6 -19.57 -0.93 23.42
CA GLN A 6 -19.40 -1.26 21.99
C GLN A 6 -17.91 -1.35 21.64
N LEU A 7 -17.08 -0.44 22.14
CA LEU A 7 -15.63 -0.47 21.92
C LEU A 7 -14.93 -1.64 22.64
N VAL A 8 -15.45 -2.05 23.80
CA VAL A 8 -14.94 -3.22 24.54
C VAL A 8 -15.24 -4.52 23.79
N ARG A 9 -16.42 -4.64 23.16
CA ARG A 9 -16.80 -5.83 22.36
C ARG A 9 -16.21 -5.80 20.95
N HIS A 10 -16.15 -4.62 20.34
CA HIS A 10 -15.66 -4.37 18.99
C HIS A 10 -14.74 -3.15 19.03
N GLY A 11 -13.44 -3.42 19.18
CA GLY A 11 -12.41 -2.38 19.14
C GLY A 11 -12.41 -1.61 17.81
N ARG A 12 -11.72 -0.46 17.79
CA ARG A 12 -11.52 0.29 16.55
C ARG A 12 -10.48 -0.42 15.68
N GLU A 13 -10.77 -0.54 14.39
CA GLU A 13 -9.79 -1.00 13.41
C GLU A 13 -9.15 0.20 12.72
N VAL A 14 -7.85 0.08 12.43
CA VAL A 14 -7.12 1.06 11.62
C VAL A 14 -7.27 0.69 10.16
N GLU A 15 -7.52 1.68 9.31
CA GLU A 15 -7.58 1.46 7.87
C GLU A 15 -6.21 1.05 7.32
N LYS A 16 -6.19 -0.02 6.51
CA LYS A 16 -4.97 -0.48 5.86
C LYS A 16 -4.71 0.34 4.60
N THR A 17 -3.57 1.02 4.54
CA THR A 17 -3.14 1.75 3.34
C THR A 17 -2.32 0.85 2.42
N LYS A 18 -2.51 0.99 1.11
CA LYS A 18 -1.70 0.30 0.08
C LYS A 18 -0.60 1.23 -0.41
N SER A 19 0.60 0.69 -0.60
CA SER A 19 1.68 1.44 -1.26
C SER A 19 1.35 1.67 -2.73
N LYS A 20 1.59 2.89 -3.22
CA LYS A 20 1.54 3.19 -4.66
C LYS A 20 2.66 2.49 -5.45
N SER A 21 3.70 2.03 -4.74
CA SER A 21 4.88 1.40 -5.32
C SER A 21 5.11 0.01 -4.71
N PRO A 22 4.25 -0.98 -4.99
CA PRO A 22 4.35 -2.32 -4.39
C PRO A 22 5.60 -3.09 -4.81
N ALA A 23 6.09 -2.88 -6.04
CA ALA A 23 7.27 -3.57 -6.58
C ALA A 23 8.56 -3.29 -5.78
N MET A 24 8.61 -2.21 -5.01
CA MET A 24 9.78 -1.79 -4.25
C MET A 24 9.98 -2.58 -2.94
N GLU A 25 8.92 -3.22 -2.39
CA GLU A 25 8.93 -3.96 -1.12
C GLU A 25 9.81 -3.30 -0.03
N ASN A 26 9.52 -2.04 0.30
CA ASN A 26 10.23 -1.24 1.32
C ASN A 26 11.74 -1.02 1.06
N SER A 27 12.23 -1.30 -0.15
CA SER A 27 13.59 -0.96 -0.56
C SER A 27 13.62 0.40 -1.26
N PRO A 28 14.69 1.21 -1.10
CA PRO A 28 14.80 2.49 -1.79
C PRO A 28 15.04 2.33 -3.30
N GLN A 29 15.72 1.26 -3.74
CA GLN A 29 15.94 0.92 -5.15
C GLN A 29 15.95 -0.60 -5.35
N ARG A 30 15.54 -1.07 -6.54
CA ARG A 30 15.64 -2.47 -6.97
C ARG A 30 16.20 -2.57 -8.39
N ARG A 31 17.09 -3.55 -8.62
CA ARG A 31 17.66 -3.83 -9.95
C ARG A 31 16.67 -4.64 -10.78
N GLY A 32 16.63 -4.40 -12.09
CA GLY A 32 15.79 -5.14 -13.04
C GLY A 32 16.38 -5.13 -14.45
N VAL A 33 15.84 -5.97 -15.34
CA VAL A 33 16.22 -6.06 -16.76
C VAL A 33 15.03 -5.64 -17.61
N CYS A 34 15.27 -4.85 -18.67
CA CYS A 34 14.22 -4.41 -19.58
C CYS A 34 13.69 -5.60 -20.42
N THR A 35 12.39 -5.83 -20.39
CA THR A 35 11.73 -6.85 -21.23
C THR A 35 11.40 -6.33 -22.64
N ARG A 36 11.20 -5.02 -22.79
CA ARG A 36 10.93 -4.34 -24.07
C ARG A 36 11.44 -2.90 -24.02
N VAL A 37 11.91 -2.38 -25.15
CA VAL A 37 12.35 -0.98 -25.33
C VAL A 37 11.54 -0.37 -26.47
N TYR A 38 10.85 0.76 -26.21
CA TYR A 38 10.02 1.49 -27.18
C TYR A 38 9.82 2.95 -26.74
N THR A 39 9.21 3.78 -27.58
CA THR A 39 8.91 5.19 -27.31
C THR A 39 7.40 5.42 -27.10
N THR A 40 7.04 6.42 -26.29
CA THR A 40 5.64 6.80 -25.98
C THR A 40 5.43 8.30 -26.17
N THR A 41 4.29 8.71 -26.72
CA THR A 41 3.84 10.11 -26.71
C THR A 41 3.38 10.50 -25.30
N PRO A 42 3.57 11.76 -24.87
CA PRO A 42 3.19 12.23 -23.53
C PRO A 42 1.68 12.24 -23.30
#